data_AF-A0A2I0QP99-F1
#
_entry.id   AF-A0A2I0QP99-F1
#
_cell.length_a   1.000
_cell.length_b   1.000
_cell.length_c   1.000
_cell.angle_alpha   90.00
_cell.angle_beta   90.00
_cell.angle_gamma   90.00
#
_symmetry.space_group_name_H-M   'P 1'
#
loop_
_entity.id
_entity.type
_entity.pdbx_description
1 polymer ?
#
loop_
_entity_poly.entity_id
_entity_poly.type
_entity_poly.pdbx_seq_one_letter_code
_entity_poly.pdbx_strand_id
1 'polypeptide(L)'
;MVREIGKGMTKGKITINGNAGMHLGAYMEGGTIEVQGNTDDWLGAEMKSGLIKVSGNAGNFAGGAYYGSNAGMNGGIIIIEGNAGNEAGRFMALGTIVVKGNVGNFAGVHIKGGTIFCFGNLGARAGAEMHDGTIVAMHNPDSGSPNLLPTFKSNAIAKFSFINLFLTELRNYGIQTDARFFGNYERFSGDFAEQGKGEIFLFRG
;
A
#
# COMPACT_ATOMS: atom_id res chain seq x y z
N MET A 1 1.34 -20.36 -13.33
CA MET A 1 2.11 -19.89 -12.14
C MET A 1 1.56 -20.59 -10.91
N VAL A 2 2.40 -20.90 -9.93
CA VAL A 2 1.99 -21.62 -8.70
C VAL A 2 1.31 -20.65 -7.73
N ARG A 3 0.20 -21.08 -7.13
CA ARG A 3 -0.63 -20.26 -6.22
C ARG A 3 -0.34 -20.57 -4.76
N GLU A 4 -0.76 -19.68 -3.85
CA GLU A 4 -0.73 -19.86 -2.40
C GLU A 4 0.67 -20.09 -1.77
N ILE A 5 1.74 -19.69 -2.47
CA ILE A 5 3.10 -19.85 -1.96
C ILE A 5 3.25 -19.03 -0.66
N GLY A 6 3.68 -19.69 0.42
CA GLY A 6 3.89 -19.02 1.71
C GLY A 6 2.61 -18.61 2.44
N LYS A 7 1.45 -19.18 2.08
CA LYS A 7 0.19 -18.95 2.80
C LYS A 7 0.36 -19.33 4.29
N GLY A 8 0.03 -18.42 5.21
CA GLY A 8 0.10 -18.62 6.65
C GLY A 8 1.51 -18.51 7.26
N MET A 9 2.49 -17.93 6.57
CA MET A 9 3.90 -18.08 6.97
C MET A 9 4.19 -17.44 8.33
N THR A 10 4.87 -18.16 9.23
CA THR A 10 5.16 -17.82 10.64
C THR A 10 6.67 -17.98 10.93
N LYS A 11 7.49 -17.57 9.95
CA LYS A 11 8.97 -17.48 9.92
C LYS A 11 9.67 -18.49 9.00
N GLY A 12 10.93 -18.19 8.69
CA GLY A 12 11.70 -18.76 7.58
C GLY A 12 11.86 -17.75 6.44
N LYS A 13 12.46 -18.18 5.33
CA LYS A 13 12.59 -17.36 4.11
C LYS A 13 12.25 -18.17 2.86
N ILE A 14 11.46 -17.60 1.97
CA ILE A 14 11.16 -18.13 0.63
C ILE A 14 11.71 -17.14 -0.41
N THR A 15 12.48 -17.65 -1.37
CA THR A 15 12.93 -16.87 -2.54
C THR A 15 12.39 -17.51 -3.81
N ILE A 16 11.69 -16.73 -4.62
CA ILE A 16 11.10 -17.15 -5.89
C ILE A 16 11.85 -16.46 -7.02
N ASN A 17 12.61 -17.23 -7.80
CA ASN A 17 13.33 -16.74 -8.97
C ASN A 17 12.42 -16.78 -10.20
N GLY A 18 11.43 -15.88 -10.25
CA GLY A 18 10.45 -15.79 -11.33
C GLY A 18 9.12 -15.23 -10.84
N ASN A 19 8.04 -15.53 -11.58
CA ASN A 19 6.70 -15.06 -11.24
C ASN A 19 5.99 -16.02 -10.27
N ALA A 20 5.09 -15.48 -9.44
CA ALA A 20 4.19 -16.24 -8.58
C ALA A 20 2.73 -15.98 -8.94
N GLY A 21 1.87 -16.97 -8.69
CA GLY A 21 0.44 -16.87 -8.91
C GLY A 21 -0.29 -16.20 -7.74
N MET A 22 -1.62 -16.30 -7.76
CA MET A 22 -2.50 -15.66 -6.78
C MET A 22 -2.24 -16.14 -5.35
N HIS A 23 -2.61 -15.29 -4.38
CA HIS A 23 -2.61 -15.59 -2.94
C HIS A 23 -1.22 -15.84 -2.33
N LEU A 24 -0.15 -15.38 -2.96
CA LEU A 24 1.19 -15.46 -2.38
C LEU A 24 1.21 -14.76 -1.02
N GLY A 25 1.66 -15.45 0.04
CA GLY A 25 1.76 -14.89 1.38
C GLY A 25 0.42 -14.55 2.05
N ALA A 26 -0.71 -15.07 1.56
CA ALA A 26 -2.00 -14.86 2.21
C ALA A 26 -1.97 -15.37 3.67
N TYR A 27 -2.58 -14.67 4.61
CA TYR A 27 -2.59 -15.01 6.05
C TYR A 27 -1.20 -15.08 6.72
N MET A 28 -0.15 -14.55 6.11
CA MET A 28 1.20 -14.60 6.68
C MET A 28 1.29 -13.90 8.04
N GLU A 29 1.89 -14.55 9.03
CA GLU A 29 2.08 -14.06 10.41
C GLU A 29 3.57 -13.94 10.82
N GLY A 30 4.52 -14.10 9.89
CA GLY A 30 5.96 -13.96 10.11
C GLY A 30 6.86 -14.56 9.02
N GLY A 31 8.11 -14.11 8.94
CA GLY A 31 9.08 -14.58 7.93
C GLY A 31 9.25 -13.62 6.76
N THR A 32 9.90 -14.10 5.70
CA THR A 32 10.18 -13.29 4.52
C THR A 32 9.92 -14.04 3.22
N ILE A 33 9.20 -13.42 2.29
CA ILE A 33 9.03 -13.91 0.92
C ILE A 33 9.61 -12.87 -0.04
N GLU A 34 10.52 -13.29 -0.90
CA GLU A 34 11.14 -12.46 -1.95
C GLU A 34 10.83 -13.03 -3.33
N VAL A 35 10.28 -12.22 -4.23
CA VAL A 35 9.88 -12.61 -5.58
C VAL A 35 10.64 -11.77 -6.61
N GLN A 36 11.47 -12.42 -7.44
CA GLN A 36 12.25 -11.77 -8.50
C GLN A 36 11.46 -11.64 -9.81
N GLY A 37 10.17 -11.34 -9.71
CA GLY A 37 9.24 -11.28 -10.83
C GLY A 37 7.92 -10.65 -10.41
N ASN A 38 6.85 -10.98 -11.14
CA ASN A 38 5.50 -10.49 -10.88
C ASN A 38 4.70 -11.44 -9.97
N THR A 39 3.65 -10.90 -9.37
CA THR A 39 2.63 -11.66 -8.63
C THR A 39 1.23 -11.36 -9.20
N ASP A 40 0.36 -12.35 -9.22
CA ASP A 40 -1.07 -12.15 -9.56
C ASP A 40 -1.84 -11.52 -8.38
N ASP A 41 -3.17 -11.59 -8.42
CA ASP A 41 -4.08 -11.02 -7.43
C ASP A 41 -3.90 -11.60 -6.01
N TRP A 42 -4.32 -10.83 -5.01
CA TRP A 42 -4.33 -11.20 -3.59
C TRP A 42 -2.94 -11.49 -2.99
N LEU A 43 -1.91 -10.79 -3.47
CA LEU A 43 -0.61 -10.74 -2.80
C LEU A 43 -0.78 -10.33 -1.33
N GLY A 44 -0.38 -11.17 -0.37
CA GLY A 44 -0.44 -10.88 1.06
C GLY A 44 -1.85 -10.64 1.60
N ALA A 45 -2.88 -11.21 0.97
CA ALA A 45 -4.25 -11.06 1.44
C ALA A 45 -4.41 -11.50 2.91
N GLU A 46 -5.02 -10.64 3.71
CA GLU A 46 -5.26 -10.88 5.15
C GLU A 46 -3.98 -11.22 5.96
N MET A 47 -2.82 -10.71 5.51
CA MET A 47 -1.53 -10.83 6.20
C MET A 47 -1.55 -10.13 7.58
N LYS A 48 -0.96 -10.77 8.59
CA LYS A 48 -0.89 -10.28 9.98
C LYS A 48 0.51 -9.80 10.38
N SER A 49 1.57 -10.36 9.79
CA SER A 49 2.96 -9.98 10.08
C SER A 49 3.92 -10.57 9.03
N GLY A 50 5.19 -10.21 9.08
CA GLY A 50 6.22 -10.65 8.13
C GLY A 50 6.54 -9.62 7.06
N LEU A 51 7.34 -10.03 6.07
CA LEU A 51 7.83 -9.18 4.99
C LEU A 51 7.66 -9.88 3.64
N ILE A 52 6.98 -9.23 2.70
CA ILE A 52 6.87 -9.68 1.32
C ILE A 52 7.52 -8.62 0.42
N LYS A 53 8.46 -9.03 -0.44
CA LYS A 53 9.14 -8.17 -1.42
C LYS A 53 8.93 -8.71 -2.82
N VAL A 54 8.46 -7.86 -3.74
CA VAL A 54 8.20 -8.19 -5.14
C VAL A 54 8.98 -7.23 -6.03
N SER A 55 9.93 -7.75 -6.81
CA SER A 55 10.76 -6.95 -7.72
C SER A 55 10.01 -6.47 -8.97
N GLY A 56 8.90 -7.12 -9.31
CA GLY A 56 8.02 -6.75 -10.42
C GLY A 56 6.71 -6.08 -9.96
N ASN A 57 5.64 -6.37 -10.70
CA ASN A 57 4.29 -5.86 -10.42
C ASN A 57 3.49 -6.84 -9.54
N ALA A 58 2.49 -6.31 -8.84
CA ALA A 58 1.45 -7.07 -8.19
C ALA A 58 0.11 -6.87 -8.91
N GLY A 59 -0.73 -7.90 -8.91
CA GLY A 59 -2.10 -7.84 -9.39
C GLY A 59 -3.00 -6.98 -8.48
N ASN A 60 -4.29 -7.23 -8.57
CA ASN A 60 -5.31 -6.56 -7.76
C ASN A 60 -5.30 -7.07 -6.31
N PHE A 61 -5.89 -6.29 -5.41
CA PHE A 61 -6.15 -6.68 -4.03
C PHE A 61 -4.89 -7.03 -3.21
N ALA A 62 -3.74 -6.43 -3.52
CA ALA A 62 -2.53 -6.58 -2.70
C ALA A 62 -2.81 -6.11 -1.26
N GLY A 63 -2.56 -6.96 -0.25
CA GLY A 63 -2.90 -6.72 1.15
C GLY A 63 -4.40 -6.60 1.44
N GLY A 64 -5.26 -6.94 0.47
CA GLY A 64 -6.70 -6.78 0.57
C GLY A 64 -7.40 -7.93 1.33
N ALA A 65 -8.63 -7.68 1.75
CA ALA A 65 -9.53 -8.72 2.21
C ALA A 65 -10.08 -9.57 1.06
N TYR A 66 -10.40 -10.82 1.33
CA TYR A 66 -11.15 -11.67 0.40
C TYR A 66 -12.57 -11.17 0.17
N TYR A 67 -13.22 -11.65 -0.89
CA TYR A 67 -14.64 -11.42 -1.09
C TYR A 67 -15.45 -12.00 0.08
N GLY A 68 -16.42 -11.23 0.57
CA GLY A 68 -17.19 -11.55 1.77
C GLY A 68 -16.47 -11.31 3.09
N SER A 69 -15.15 -11.07 3.07
CA SER A 69 -14.37 -10.67 4.24
C SER A 69 -14.30 -9.15 4.35
N ASN A 70 -14.27 -8.67 5.60
CA ASN A 70 -14.02 -7.28 5.96
C ASN A 70 -12.70 -7.11 6.72
N ALA A 71 -11.84 -8.14 6.71
CA ALA A 71 -10.57 -8.19 7.39
C ALA A 71 -9.44 -8.30 6.37
N GLY A 72 -8.86 -7.16 5.98
CA GLY A 72 -7.70 -7.12 5.10
C GLY A 72 -6.40 -7.38 5.86
N MET A 73 -5.30 -6.88 5.32
CA MET A 73 -4.00 -6.90 6.02
C MET A 73 -4.11 -6.23 7.40
N ASN A 74 -3.64 -6.93 8.41
CA ASN A 74 -3.65 -6.56 9.83
C ASN A 74 -2.23 -6.59 10.43
N GLY A 75 -1.23 -6.20 9.65
CA GLY A 75 0.16 -6.08 10.04
C GLY A 75 1.14 -6.65 9.01
N GLY A 76 2.43 -6.46 9.26
CA GLY A 76 3.50 -6.81 8.32
C GLY A 76 3.80 -5.71 7.29
N ILE A 77 4.68 -6.03 6.35
CA ILE A 77 5.14 -5.10 5.32
C ILE A 77 5.12 -5.78 3.95
N ILE A 78 4.47 -5.16 2.97
CA ILE A 78 4.49 -5.56 1.56
C ILE A 78 5.22 -4.47 0.77
N ILE A 79 6.24 -4.84 0.00
CA ILE A 79 7.03 -3.94 -0.85
C ILE A 79 6.93 -4.44 -2.30
N ILE A 80 6.47 -3.56 -3.19
CA ILE A 80 6.30 -3.81 -4.62
C ILE A 80 7.14 -2.77 -5.37
N GLU A 81 8.18 -3.22 -6.06
CA GLU A 81 9.08 -2.36 -6.83
C GLU A 81 8.44 -1.82 -8.12
N GLY A 82 7.49 -2.57 -8.69
CA GLY A 82 6.68 -2.15 -9.83
C GLY A 82 5.36 -1.49 -9.43
N ASN A 83 4.31 -1.77 -10.21
CA ASN A 83 2.96 -1.29 -9.98
C ASN A 83 2.11 -2.29 -9.18
N ALA A 84 1.06 -1.80 -8.52
CA ALA A 84 0.00 -2.61 -7.96
C ALA A 84 -1.32 -2.37 -8.70
N GLY A 85 -2.16 -3.40 -8.80
CA GLY A 85 -3.48 -3.30 -9.42
C GLY A 85 -4.49 -2.51 -8.58
N ASN A 86 -5.78 -2.75 -8.84
CA ASN A 86 -6.87 -2.10 -8.14
C ASN A 86 -7.00 -2.59 -6.69
N GLU A 87 -7.58 -1.77 -5.83
CA GLU A 87 -7.99 -2.14 -4.47
C GLU A 87 -6.85 -2.67 -3.58
N ALA A 88 -5.62 -2.20 -3.81
CA ALA A 88 -4.51 -2.45 -2.89
C ALA A 88 -4.86 -1.88 -1.49
N GLY A 89 -4.71 -2.70 -0.45
CA GLY A 89 -5.05 -2.34 0.93
C GLY A 89 -6.55 -2.32 1.24
N ARG A 90 -7.39 -2.95 0.42
CA ARG A 90 -8.84 -3.11 0.70
C ARG A 90 -9.08 -3.69 2.10
N PHE A 91 -9.86 -2.98 2.94
CA PHE A 91 -10.16 -3.36 4.33
C PHE A 91 -8.92 -3.55 5.24
N MET A 92 -7.76 -3.00 4.85
CA MET A 92 -6.54 -3.03 5.68
C MET A 92 -6.79 -2.35 7.03
N ALA A 93 -6.29 -2.94 8.11
CA ALA A 93 -6.43 -2.43 9.47
C ALA A 93 -5.09 -2.03 10.09
N LEU A 94 -4.00 -2.71 9.75
CA LEU A 94 -2.63 -2.43 10.22
C LEU A 94 -1.61 -2.87 9.17
N GLY A 95 -0.36 -2.45 9.36
CA GLY A 95 0.78 -2.79 8.50
C GLY A 95 1.12 -1.70 7.49
N THR A 96 2.02 -2.03 6.57
CA THR A 96 2.49 -1.08 5.56
C THR A 96 2.55 -1.73 4.18
N ILE A 97 1.93 -1.08 3.18
CA ILE A 97 2.08 -1.43 1.77
C ILE A 97 2.89 -0.33 1.09
N VAL A 98 3.97 -0.71 0.41
CA VAL A 98 4.84 0.22 -0.33
C VAL A 98 4.84 -0.19 -1.80
N VAL A 99 4.46 0.72 -2.67
CA VAL A 99 4.44 0.53 -4.13
C VAL A 99 5.30 1.63 -4.75
N LYS A 100 6.40 1.24 -5.40
CA LYS A 100 7.31 2.22 -6.03
C LYS A 100 6.77 2.77 -7.36
N GLY A 101 5.93 2.01 -8.04
CA GLY A 101 5.19 2.45 -9.22
C GLY A 101 3.83 3.05 -8.87
N ASN A 102 2.88 2.86 -9.78
CA ASN A 102 1.51 3.31 -9.64
C ASN A 102 0.64 2.28 -8.89
N VAL A 103 -0.43 2.76 -8.28
CA VAL A 103 -1.51 1.92 -7.74
C VAL A 103 -2.77 2.17 -8.55
N GLY A 104 -3.52 1.11 -8.83
CA GLY A 104 -4.80 1.20 -9.55
C GLY A 104 -5.90 1.96 -8.80
N ASN A 105 -7.13 1.81 -9.28
CA ASN A 105 -8.29 2.46 -8.68
C ASN A 105 -8.57 1.92 -7.27
N PHE A 106 -9.23 2.73 -6.44
CA PHE A 106 -9.72 2.32 -5.12
C PHE A 106 -8.62 1.85 -4.15
N ALA A 107 -7.41 2.42 -4.27
CA ALA A 107 -6.36 2.20 -3.28
C ALA A 107 -6.88 2.52 -1.87
N GLY A 108 -6.74 1.59 -0.94
CA GLY A 108 -7.20 1.73 0.45
C GLY A 108 -8.72 1.83 0.60
N VAL A 109 -9.52 1.25 -0.29
CA VAL A 109 -10.98 1.21 -0.09
C VAL A 109 -11.35 0.51 1.22
N HIS A 110 -12.23 1.12 2.01
CA HIS A 110 -12.60 0.65 3.36
C HIS A 110 -11.43 0.47 4.35
N ILE A 111 -10.28 1.11 4.14
CA ILE A 111 -9.17 1.05 5.07
C ILE A 111 -9.60 1.54 6.45
N LYS A 112 -9.21 0.78 7.48
CA LYS A 112 -9.51 0.99 8.91
C LYS A 112 -8.26 1.39 9.71
N GLY A 113 -7.10 1.42 9.06
CA GLY A 113 -5.81 1.72 9.66
C GLY A 113 -4.65 1.19 8.84
N GLY A 114 -3.42 1.45 9.27
CA GLY A 114 -2.21 1.12 8.51
C GLY A 114 -1.82 2.21 7.52
N THR A 115 -0.81 1.91 6.69
CA THR A 115 -0.24 2.92 5.79
C THR A 115 0.04 2.36 4.39
N ILE A 116 -0.37 3.10 3.36
CA ILE A 116 -0.08 2.81 1.95
C ILE A 116 0.81 3.92 1.39
N PHE A 117 2.02 3.58 0.98
CA PHE A 117 2.93 4.47 0.25
C PHE A 117 2.89 4.12 -1.24
N CYS A 118 2.53 5.09 -2.08
CA CYS A 118 2.58 5.01 -3.53
C CYS A 118 3.58 6.05 -4.04
N PHE A 119 4.70 5.62 -4.63
CA PHE A 119 5.69 6.55 -5.18
C PHE A 119 5.37 7.02 -6.60
N GLY A 120 4.37 6.42 -7.23
CA GLY A 120 3.78 6.88 -8.49
C GLY A 120 2.41 7.53 -8.29
N ASN A 121 1.55 7.37 -9.28
CA ASN A 121 0.18 7.88 -9.28
C ASN A 121 -0.78 6.90 -8.60
N LEU A 122 -1.76 7.46 -7.87
CA LEU A 122 -2.94 6.73 -7.44
C LEU A 122 -3.99 6.78 -8.55
N GLY A 123 -4.69 5.66 -8.77
CA GLY A 123 -5.89 5.61 -9.60
C GLY A 123 -7.06 6.40 -8.99
N ALA A 124 -8.21 6.32 -9.65
CA ALA A 124 -9.41 7.03 -9.21
C ALA A 124 -9.92 6.52 -7.86
N ARG A 125 -10.52 7.42 -7.07
CA ARG A 125 -11.25 7.09 -5.83
C ARG A 125 -10.38 6.41 -4.76
N ALA A 126 -9.11 6.79 -4.66
CA ALA A 126 -8.28 6.39 -3.53
C ALA A 126 -8.93 6.83 -2.21
N GLY A 127 -8.89 5.96 -1.20
CA GLY A 127 -9.48 6.17 0.11
C GLY A 127 -11.00 6.17 0.15
N ALA A 128 -11.68 5.67 -0.89
CA ALA A 128 -13.13 5.54 -0.88
C ALA A 128 -13.62 4.75 0.35
N GLU A 129 -14.58 5.30 1.08
CA GLU A 129 -15.14 4.71 2.29
C GLU A 129 -14.07 4.40 3.35
N MET A 130 -12.95 5.13 3.38
CA MET A 130 -11.93 4.96 4.41
C MET A 130 -12.45 5.40 5.79
N HIS A 131 -12.31 4.53 6.79
CA HIS A 131 -12.66 4.83 8.17
C HIS A 131 -11.51 5.49 8.93
N ASP A 132 -10.27 5.06 8.69
CA ASP A 132 -9.02 5.54 9.31
C ASP A 132 -7.81 5.10 8.47
N GLY A 133 -6.59 5.45 8.85
CA GLY A 133 -5.36 5.07 8.17
C GLY A 133 -4.82 6.16 7.23
N THR A 134 -3.64 5.90 6.67
CA THR A 134 -2.88 6.90 5.93
C THR A 134 -2.52 6.41 4.53
N ILE A 135 -2.85 7.18 3.50
CA ILE A 135 -2.38 6.97 2.13
C ILE A 135 -1.44 8.12 1.77
N VAL A 136 -0.24 7.82 1.29
CA VAL A 136 0.74 8.82 0.85
C VAL A 136 1.07 8.58 -0.61
N ALA A 137 0.80 9.57 -1.47
CA ALA A 137 1.15 9.56 -2.88
C ALA A 137 2.28 10.54 -3.17
N MET A 138 3.41 10.01 -3.63
CA MET A 138 4.59 10.78 -4.02
C MET A 138 4.65 10.97 -5.54
N HIS A 139 3.47 11.24 -6.12
CA HIS A 139 3.27 11.45 -7.55
C HIS A 139 4.08 12.65 -8.07
N ASN A 140 4.25 12.74 -9.39
CA ASN A 140 4.75 13.96 -9.99
C ASN A 140 3.68 15.06 -9.87
N PRO A 141 3.93 16.20 -9.20
CA PRO A 141 2.94 17.27 -9.11
C PRO A 141 2.46 17.78 -10.47
N ASP A 142 3.30 17.69 -11.50
CA ASP A 142 3.02 18.17 -12.86
C ASP A 142 2.11 17.21 -13.66
N SER A 143 1.97 15.95 -13.25
CA SER A 143 1.10 14.98 -13.94
C SER A 143 -0.39 15.11 -13.59
N GLY A 144 -0.75 16.17 -12.85
CA GLY A 144 -2.09 16.37 -12.30
C GLY A 144 -2.26 15.72 -10.92
N SER A 145 -3.16 16.29 -10.11
CA SER A 145 -3.50 15.71 -8.80
C SER A 145 -4.43 14.49 -8.97
N PRO A 146 -4.28 13.44 -8.15
CA PRO A 146 -5.24 12.34 -8.08
C PRO A 146 -6.66 12.87 -7.91
N ASN A 147 -7.60 12.31 -8.67
CA ASN A 147 -9.02 12.63 -8.56
C ASN A 147 -9.59 11.96 -7.29
N LEU A 148 -9.41 12.64 -6.16
CA LEU A 148 -9.99 12.25 -4.88
C LEU A 148 -11.50 12.46 -4.90
N LEU A 149 -12.21 11.72 -4.04
CA LEU A 149 -13.65 11.90 -3.89
C LEU A 149 -13.97 13.29 -3.32
N PRO A 150 -15.13 13.88 -3.68
CA PRO A 150 -15.55 15.20 -3.18
C PRO A 150 -15.79 15.23 -1.66
N THR A 151 -15.80 14.06 -1.03
CA THR A 151 -15.92 13.86 0.41
C THR A 151 -14.57 13.94 1.14
N PHE A 152 -13.47 14.24 0.44
CA PHE A 152 -12.20 14.63 1.03
C PHE A 152 -12.06 16.16 1.04
N LYS A 153 -11.54 16.71 2.14
CA LYS A 153 -11.26 18.14 2.26
C LYS A 153 -9.76 18.34 2.42
N SER A 154 -9.19 19.31 1.72
CA SER A 154 -7.81 19.75 1.96
C SER A 154 -7.73 20.49 3.30
N ASN A 155 -6.69 20.23 4.08
CA ASN A 155 -6.52 20.78 5.42
C ASN A 155 -5.23 21.61 5.57
N ALA A 156 -4.12 21.14 5.02
CA ALA A 156 -2.81 21.75 5.24
C ALA A 156 -1.81 21.38 4.14
N ILE A 157 -0.87 22.29 3.85
CA ILE A 157 0.31 22.01 3.02
C ILE A 157 1.53 22.25 3.90
N ALA A 158 2.29 21.19 4.19
CA ALA A 158 3.43 21.25 5.09
C ALA A 158 4.38 20.07 4.90
N LYS A 159 5.54 20.14 5.55
CA LYS A 159 6.40 18.97 5.78
C LYS A 159 5.89 18.21 7.00
N PHE A 160 5.59 16.93 6.82
CA PHE A 160 5.12 16.07 7.89
C PHE A 160 6.23 15.14 8.37
N SER A 161 6.66 15.29 9.63
CA SER A 161 7.81 14.55 10.18
C SER A 161 7.64 13.03 10.14
N PHE A 162 6.41 12.52 10.27
CA PHE A 162 6.16 11.09 10.20
C PHE A 162 6.51 10.53 8.82
N ILE A 163 6.23 11.26 7.73
CA ILE A 163 6.61 10.83 6.36
C ILE A 163 8.12 10.72 6.25
N ASN A 164 8.87 11.69 6.79
CA ASN A 164 10.34 11.65 6.81
C ASN A 164 10.88 10.47 7.60
N LEU A 165 10.26 10.16 8.74
CA LEU A 165 10.60 8.99 9.55
C LEU A 165 10.36 7.69 8.77
N PHE A 166 9.19 7.54 8.15
CA PHE A 166 8.87 6.37 7.33
C PHE A 166 9.82 6.24 6.12
N LEU A 167 10.07 7.32 5.37
CA LEU A 167 11.01 7.31 4.25
C LEU A 167 12.43 6.90 4.66
N THR A 168 12.84 7.25 5.87
CA THR A 168 14.12 6.83 6.45
C THR A 168 14.08 5.35 6.82
N GLU A 169 13.01 4.89 7.47
CA GLU A 169 12.82 3.49 7.85
C GLU A 169 12.75 2.56 6.64
N LEU A 170 12.14 2.99 5.53
CA LEU A 170 12.08 2.21 4.28
C LEU A 170 13.48 1.87 3.72
N ARG A 171 14.52 2.65 4.05
CA ARG A 171 15.91 2.34 3.67
C ARG A 171 16.42 1.06 4.34
N ASN A 172 15.96 0.75 5.55
CA ASN A 172 16.29 -0.50 6.25
C ASN A 172 15.76 -1.74 5.50
N TYR A 173 14.73 -1.54 4.65
CA TYR A 173 14.18 -2.58 3.79
C TYR A 173 14.82 -2.60 2.39
N GLY A 174 15.82 -1.76 2.13
CA GLY A 174 16.50 -1.66 0.84
C GLY A 174 15.78 -0.77 -0.18
N ILE A 175 14.75 -0.04 0.23
CA ILE A 175 14.06 0.90 -0.66
C ILE A 175 14.85 2.21 -0.71
N GLN A 176 15.35 2.54 -1.90
CA GLN A 176 15.96 3.84 -2.14
C GLN A 176 14.86 4.90 -2.29
N THR A 177 14.94 5.93 -1.44
CA THR A 177 14.01 7.06 -1.44
C THR A 177 14.72 8.31 -1.94
N ASP A 178 14.14 8.98 -2.94
CA ASP A 178 14.67 10.24 -3.47
C ASP A 178 14.55 11.35 -2.41
N ALA A 179 15.60 12.17 -2.28
CA ALA A 179 15.64 13.29 -1.34
C ALA A 179 14.51 14.30 -1.56
N ARG A 180 13.98 14.41 -2.79
CA ARG A 180 12.84 15.27 -3.11
C ARG A 180 11.59 14.94 -2.28
N PHE A 181 11.39 13.68 -1.88
CA PHE A 181 10.21 13.26 -1.14
C PHE A 181 10.20 13.72 0.33
N PHE A 182 11.27 14.36 0.80
CA PHE A 182 11.34 15.05 2.11
C PHE A 182 10.81 16.51 2.04
N GLY A 183 10.01 16.80 1.01
CA GLY A 183 9.37 18.08 0.73
C GLY A 183 7.99 18.24 1.38
N ASN A 184 7.17 19.13 0.81
CA ASN A 184 5.82 19.39 1.30
C ASN A 184 4.81 18.39 0.74
N TYR A 185 3.79 18.13 1.55
CA TYR A 185 2.62 17.38 1.17
C TYR A 185 1.37 18.21 1.45
N GLU A 186 0.39 18.11 0.57
CA GLU A 186 -0.97 18.53 0.87
C GLU A 186 -1.72 17.38 1.54
N ARG A 187 -2.26 17.64 2.72
CA ARG A 187 -3.06 16.71 3.50
C ARG A 187 -4.53 16.91 3.21
N PHE A 188 -5.20 15.81 2.93
CA PHE A 188 -6.65 15.70 2.83
C PHE A 188 -7.18 14.82 3.97
N SER A 189 -8.27 15.24 4.60
CA SER A 189 -8.99 14.42 5.60
C SER A 189 -10.31 13.92 4.99
N GLY A 190 -10.63 12.66 5.28
CA GLY A 190 -11.81 11.96 4.76
C GLY A 190 -11.81 10.50 5.20
N ASP A 191 -12.67 9.64 4.69
CA ASP A 191 -13.82 9.96 3.85
C ASP A 191 -14.95 10.52 4.75
N PHE A 192 -15.50 11.69 4.42
CA PHE A 192 -16.65 12.24 5.16
C PHE A 192 -17.99 11.55 4.85
N ALA A 193 -18.03 10.60 3.92
CA ALA A 193 -19.11 9.62 3.85
C ALA A 193 -19.08 8.64 5.04
N GLU A 194 -17.91 8.53 5.70
CA GLU A 194 -17.67 7.72 6.89
C GLU A 194 -17.43 8.62 8.13
N GLN A 195 -16.37 8.38 8.91
CA GLN A 195 -16.05 9.15 10.12
C GLN A 195 -15.09 10.33 9.87
N GLY A 196 -14.50 10.43 8.66
CA GLY A 196 -13.57 11.51 8.31
C GLY A 196 -12.23 11.51 9.05
N LYS A 197 -11.79 10.37 9.61
CA LYS A 197 -10.53 10.23 10.36
C LYS A 197 -9.34 9.83 9.49
N GLY A 198 -9.60 9.26 8.33
CA GLY A 198 -8.59 8.88 7.37
C GLY A 198 -7.90 10.08 6.73
N GLU A 199 -6.69 9.82 6.22
CA GLU A 199 -5.83 10.87 5.67
C GLU A 199 -5.20 10.44 4.35
N ILE A 200 -5.17 11.37 3.40
CA ILE A 200 -4.44 11.24 2.15
C ILE A 200 -3.43 12.39 2.03
N PHE A 201 -2.17 12.06 1.77
CA PHE A 201 -1.09 13.02 1.59
C PHE A 201 -0.63 12.99 0.13
N LEU A 202 -0.67 14.15 -0.54
CA LEU A 202 -0.23 14.31 -1.91
C LEU A 202 1.03 15.17 -1.96
N PHE A 203 2.10 14.67 -2.58
CA PHE A 203 3.36 15.40 -2.69
C PHE A 203 3.20 16.69 -3.51
N ARG A 204 3.81 17.79 -3.03
CA ARG A 204 3.73 19.13 -3.64
C ARG A 204 5.08 19.78 -3.94
N GLY A 205 6.20 19.15 -3.57
CA GLY A 205 7.55 19.73 -3.70
C GLY A 205 8.16 20.17 -2.38
#